data_AF-A0A7J6BFU2-F1
#
_entry.id   AF-A0A7J6BFU2-F1
#
_cell.length_a   1.000
_cell.length_b   1.000
_cell.length_c   1.000
_cell.angle_alpha   90.00
_cell.angle_beta   90.00
_cell.angle_gamma   90.00
#
_symmetry.space_group_name_H-M   'P 1'
#
loop_
_entity.id
_entity.type
_entity.pdbx_description
1 polymer ?
#
loop_
_entity_poly.entity_id
_entity_poly.type
_entity_poly.pdbx_seq_one_letter_code
_entity_poly.pdbx_strand_id
1 'polypeptide(L)'
;MTHLVLENGIADDQKNTAGKNSHVGSMDENAERGNWSNKREYLLSMIGYAVGLGNVWRFPYLAYKHGGGAFLIPYVIMLSVAGLPLFFMESSVGQFCSQGPINMWKAVPILQGVGITMVLVSTFVSIYYNVIIAYSFYYMFASFQFPLPWSYCSSWTEMDCNNTIREYCNMAAYNLSLIAGNVSVLADGNRNCPEEFLISAPLQSTSEQYWDRVALQRTSSMDETGSVVWHLALCLLLSWIMIAAALYKGIKSSGKVVYFTAIFPYAVLLILLIRGITLEGARDGIEYYIGSQSNLTKLAEAEARFNIQTEFLKPISF
;
A
#
# COMPACT_ATOMS: atom_id res chain seq x y z
N MET A 1 65.77 18.35 34.02
CA MET A 1 65.40 19.51 34.85
C MET A 1 64.10 20.03 34.24
N THR A 2 62.91 19.73 34.73
CA THR A 2 62.47 19.37 36.08
C THR A 2 61.02 18.87 35.95
N HIS A 3 60.72 17.70 36.54
CA HIS A 3 59.44 17.24 37.13
C HIS A 3 58.17 17.20 36.25
N LEU A 4 57.49 16.07 35.97
CA LEU A 4 57.07 14.92 36.81
C LEU A 4 56.35 15.31 38.11
N VAL A 5 55.02 15.27 38.06
CA VAL A 5 54.06 14.83 39.10
C VAL A 5 52.85 14.29 38.30
N LEU A 6 52.68 12.98 38.06
CA LEU A 6 52.18 11.93 38.99
C LEU A 6 50.88 12.40 39.67
N GLU A 7 49.78 11.69 39.77
CA GLU A 7 49.51 10.27 39.76
C GLU A 7 48.00 10.11 40.01
N ASN A 8 47.49 8.91 39.71
CA ASN A 8 46.32 8.27 40.33
C ASN A 8 44.94 8.80 39.91
N GLY A 9 44.06 7.98 39.32
CA GLY A 9 44.10 6.54 39.10
C GLY A 9 42.68 6.07 38.78
N ILE A 10 42.60 4.90 38.14
CA ILE A 10 41.79 3.74 38.52
C ILE A 10 41.74 2.82 37.31
N ALA A 11 42.34 1.66 37.52
CA ALA A 11 42.31 0.50 36.65
C ALA A 11 40.92 -0.16 36.64
N ASP A 12 40.77 -1.11 35.72
CA ASP A 12 39.71 -2.12 35.61
C ASP A 12 38.36 -1.66 35.05
N ASP A 13 38.14 -1.95 33.75
CA ASP A 13 37.16 -2.99 33.41
C ASP A 13 37.38 -3.56 31.99
N GLN A 14 38.37 -4.44 31.85
CA GLN A 14 38.37 -5.47 30.79
C GLN A 14 37.52 -6.65 31.26
N LYS A 15 36.19 -6.58 31.15
CA LYS A 15 35.29 -7.74 30.97
C LYS A 15 33.82 -7.31 30.84
N ASN A 16 33.34 -7.14 29.60
CA ASN A 16 32.16 -7.83 29.09
C ASN A 16 31.72 -7.21 27.76
N THR A 17 32.22 -7.79 26.67
CA THR A 17 31.45 -7.85 25.43
C THR A 17 31.69 -9.21 24.80
N ALA A 18 31.40 -10.26 25.58
CA ALA A 18 31.22 -11.62 25.09
C ALA A 18 29.90 -11.67 24.32
N GLY A 19 29.98 -11.25 23.06
CA GLY A 19 28.94 -11.31 22.05
C GLY A 19 29.58 -11.10 20.68
N LYS A 20 30.78 -11.64 20.50
CA LYS A 20 31.49 -11.62 19.21
C LYS A 20 30.77 -12.63 18.33
N ASN A 21 29.86 -12.17 17.49
CA ASN A 21 29.35 -12.95 16.38
C ASN A 21 30.56 -13.50 15.62
N SER A 22 30.77 -14.81 15.68
CA SER A 22 31.92 -15.53 15.13
C SER A 22 31.99 -15.53 13.59
N HIS A 23 31.22 -14.65 12.94
CA HIS A 23 31.12 -14.55 11.49
C HIS A 23 31.80 -13.30 10.90
N VAL A 24 32.39 -12.43 11.71
CA VAL A 24 33.04 -11.20 11.22
C VAL A 24 34.53 -11.28 11.52
N GLY A 25 35.31 -11.65 10.50
CA GLY A 25 36.77 -11.61 10.55
C GLY A 25 37.27 -10.18 10.79
N SER A 26 38.41 -10.03 11.46
CA SER A 26 39.05 -8.75 11.81
C SER A 26 39.61 -7.96 10.62
N MET A 27 39.20 -8.29 9.39
CA MET A 27 39.51 -7.62 8.13
C MET A 27 38.19 -7.29 7.42
N ASP A 28 37.31 -6.56 8.10
CA ASP A 28 36.06 -6.09 7.49
C ASP A 28 36.36 -4.83 6.68
N GLU A 29 36.47 -4.97 5.36
CA GLU A 29 36.71 -3.88 4.40
C GLU A 29 35.57 -2.83 4.40
N ASN A 30 34.44 -3.11 5.09
CA ASN A 30 33.23 -2.29 5.09
C ASN A 30 32.85 -1.72 6.47
N ALA A 31 33.79 -1.51 7.37
CA ALA A 31 33.51 -0.98 8.71
C ALA A 31 32.73 0.36 8.70
N GLU A 32 33.01 1.24 7.74
CA GLU A 32 32.32 2.53 7.58
C GLU A 32 30.92 2.38 6.93
N ARG A 33 30.73 1.44 6.01
CA ARG A 33 29.44 1.19 5.34
C ARG A 33 28.45 0.45 6.24
N GLY A 34 28.96 -0.40 7.12
CA GLY A 34 28.19 -1.31 7.94
C GLY A 34 27.69 -2.52 7.15
N ASN A 35 27.66 -3.66 7.83
CA ASN A 35 27.11 -4.91 7.32
C ASN A 35 25.78 -5.25 7.99
N TRP A 36 24.95 -6.04 7.30
CA TRP A 36 23.77 -6.66 7.88
C TRP A 36 24.19 -7.56 9.05
N SER A 37 23.43 -7.53 10.15
CA SER A 37 23.82 -8.31 11.31
C SER A 37 23.56 -9.81 11.10
N ASN A 38 22.54 -10.15 10.30
CA ASN A 38 22.18 -11.52 9.96
C ASN A 38 21.69 -11.64 8.50
N LYS A 39 21.92 -12.79 7.86
CA LYS A 39 21.39 -13.11 6.51
C LYS A 39 19.86 -13.04 6.43
N ARG A 40 19.18 -13.36 7.55
CA ARG A 40 17.71 -13.29 7.64
C ARG A 40 17.19 -11.85 7.59
N GLU A 41 17.92 -10.89 8.16
CA GLU A 41 17.56 -9.47 8.08
C GLU A 41 17.61 -8.99 6.65
N TYR A 42 18.69 -9.32 5.93
CA TYR A 42 18.81 -9.01 4.51
C TYR A 42 17.66 -9.62 3.70
N LEU A 43 17.38 -10.92 3.87
CA LEU A 43 16.30 -11.58 3.14
C LEU A 43 14.93 -10.97 3.46
N LEU A 44 14.66 -10.70 4.73
CA LEU A 44 13.39 -10.13 5.16
C LEU A 44 13.23 -8.67 4.70
N SER A 45 14.33 -7.91 4.60
CA SER A 45 14.32 -6.57 4.00
C SER A 45 14.01 -6.63 2.50
N MET A 46 14.54 -7.60 1.77
CA MET A 46 14.19 -7.81 0.36
C MET A 46 12.72 -8.19 0.18
N ILE A 47 12.19 -9.08 1.02
CA ILE A 47 10.76 -9.46 1.00
C ILE A 47 9.87 -8.27 1.35
N GLY A 48 10.22 -7.52 2.40
CA GLY A 48 9.46 -6.35 2.83
C GLY A 48 9.46 -5.22 1.79
N TYR A 49 10.53 -5.11 1.01
CA TYR A 49 10.60 -4.19 -0.12
C TYR A 49 9.77 -4.67 -1.32
N ALA A 50 9.76 -5.98 -1.60
CA ALA A 50 8.98 -6.55 -2.69
C ALA A 50 7.46 -6.56 -2.45
N VAL A 51 7.04 -6.53 -1.18
CA VAL A 51 5.63 -6.58 -0.79
C VAL A 51 5.13 -5.21 -0.35
N GLY A 52 4.39 -4.55 -1.24
CA GLY A 52 3.76 -3.25 -0.98
C GLY A 52 2.24 -3.27 -1.05
N LEU A 53 1.62 -2.10 -0.84
CA LEU A 53 0.17 -1.91 -0.93
C LEU A 53 -0.41 -2.38 -2.27
N GLY A 54 0.33 -2.25 -3.36
CA GLY A 54 -0.10 -2.70 -4.69
C GLY A 54 -0.49 -4.19 -4.74
N ASN A 55 0.17 -5.04 -3.95
CA ASN A 55 -0.14 -6.47 -3.90
C ASN A 55 -1.50 -6.75 -3.24
N VAL A 56 -1.99 -5.84 -2.39
CA VAL A 56 -3.23 -6.02 -1.61
C VAL A 56 -4.47 -5.61 -2.39
N TRP A 57 -4.43 -4.52 -3.16
CA TRP A 57 -5.62 -3.98 -3.84
C TRP A 57 -5.50 -3.94 -5.35
N ARG A 58 -4.33 -3.53 -5.88
CA ARG A 58 -4.14 -3.31 -7.31
C ARG A 58 -4.03 -4.62 -8.09
N PHE A 59 -3.25 -5.57 -7.59
CA PHE A 59 -3.10 -6.88 -8.23
C PHE A 59 -4.44 -7.63 -8.35
N PRO A 60 -5.23 -7.80 -7.26
CA PRO A 60 -6.55 -8.42 -7.38
C PRO A 60 -7.48 -7.67 -8.33
N TYR A 61 -7.48 -6.34 -8.30
CA TYR A 61 -8.31 -5.54 -9.21
C TYR A 61 -7.95 -5.75 -10.69
N LEU A 62 -6.65 -5.79 -11.02
CA LEU A 62 -6.17 -6.01 -12.38
C LEU A 62 -6.43 -7.44 -12.87
N ALA A 63 -6.16 -8.42 -12.02
CA ALA A 63 -6.48 -9.81 -12.31
C ALA A 63 -7.98 -9.95 -12.58
N TYR A 64 -8.83 -9.36 -11.73
CA TYR A 64 -10.28 -9.31 -11.93
C TYR A 64 -10.68 -8.69 -13.27
N LYS A 65 -10.16 -7.49 -13.59
CA LYS A 65 -10.53 -6.74 -14.81
C LYS A 65 -10.09 -7.48 -16.09
N HIS A 66 -8.93 -8.12 -16.07
CA HIS A 66 -8.27 -8.67 -17.26
C HIS A 66 -8.30 -10.20 -17.37
N GLY A 67 -9.41 -10.83 -16.97
CA GLY A 67 -9.65 -12.26 -17.21
C GLY A 67 -9.57 -13.15 -15.97
N GLY A 68 -9.67 -12.59 -14.78
CA GLY A 68 -9.73 -13.30 -13.50
C GLY A 68 -8.52 -14.22 -13.30
N GLY A 69 -8.79 -15.48 -12.97
CA GLY A 69 -7.77 -16.51 -12.79
C GLY A 69 -6.88 -16.74 -14.01
N ALA A 70 -7.36 -16.47 -15.24
CA ALA A 70 -6.57 -16.64 -16.45
C ALA A 70 -5.39 -15.65 -16.54
N PHE A 71 -5.50 -14.48 -15.90
CA PHE A 71 -4.43 -13.47 -15.81
C PHE A 71 -3.18 -14.00 -15.10
N LEU A 72 -3.34 -14.96 -14.19
CA LEU A 72 -2.24 -15.52 -13.40
C LEU A 72 -1.22 -16.28 -14.24
N ILE A 73 -1.66 -16.92 -15.33
CA ILE A 73 -0.79 -17.73 -16.20
C ILE A 73 0.30 -16.85 -16.86
N PRO A 74 -0.03 -15.83 -17.67
CA PRO A 74 0.98 -14.97 -18.27
C PRO A 74 1.73 -14.15 -17.22
N TYR A 75 1.09 -13.79 -16.08
CA TYR A 75 1.78 -13.13 -14.98
C TYR A 75 2.92 -13.98 -14.41
N VAL A 76 2.69 -15.25 -14.09
CA VAL A 76 3.71 -16.16 -13.57
C VAL A 76 4.82 -16.43 -14.59
N ILE A 77 4.46 -16.57 -15.88
CA ILE A 77 5.44 -16.74 -16.96
C ILE A 77 6.35 -15.52 -17.07
N MET A 78 5.78 -14.31 -17.13
CA MET A 78 6.55 -13.07 -17.22
C MET A 78 7.39 -12.81 -15.96
N LEU A 79 6.84 -13.10 -14.78
CA LEU A 79 7.58 -13.04 -13.53
C LEU A 79 8.79 -13.98 -13.54
N SER A 80 8.63 -15.19 -14.08
CA SER A 80 9.71 -16.18 -14.13
C SER A 80 10.77 -15.86 -15.18
N VAL A 81 10.36 -15.40 -16.37
CA VAL A 81 11.25 -15.16 -17.52
C VAL A 81 11.93 -13.80 -17.46
N ALA A 82 11.24 -12.75 -16.98
CA ALA A 82 11.77 -11.39 -16.94
C ALA A 82 11.97 -10.88 -15.52
N GLY A 83 11.01 -11.11 -14.62
CA GLY A 83 11.07 -10.61 -13.25
C GLY A 83 12.24 -11.15 -12.44
N LEU A 84 12.28 -12.47 -12.21
CA LEU A 84 13.32 -13.12 -11.41
C LEU A 84 14.75 -12.85 -11.93
N PRO A 85 15.02 -12.91 -13.25
CA PRO A 85 16.34 -12.56 -13.77
C PRO A 85 16.73 -11.09 -13.52
N LEU A 86 15.81 -10.14 -13.70
CA LEU A 86 16.07 -8.72 -13.42
C LEU A 86 16.36 -8.48 -11.94
N PHE A 87 15.54 -9.05 -11.06
CA PHE A 87 15.75 -8.98 -9.60
C PHE A 87 17.12 -9.52 -9.19
N PHE A 88 17.48 -10.69 -9.73
CA PHE A 88 18.77 -11.33 -9.44
C PHE A 88 19.95 -10.52 -9.99
N MET A 89 19.83 -10.00 -11.20
CA MET A 89 20.84 -9.15 -11.83
C MET A 89 21.07 -7.89 -10.98
N GLU A 90 20.01 -7.17 -10.62
CA GLU A 90 20.11 -5.94 -9.82
C GLU A 90 20.72 -6.22 -8.44
N SER A 91 20.26 -7.27 -7.76
CA SER A 91 20.80 -7.68 -6.46
C SER A 91 22.28 -8.06 -6.55
N SER A 92 22.68 -8.77 -7.61
CA SER A 92 24.06 -9.21 -7.82
C SER A 92 24.99 -8.03 -8.14
N VAL A 93 24.55 -7.11 -9.00
CA VAL A 93 25.30 -5.88 -9.32
C VAL A 93 25.43 -5.00 -8.08
N GLY A 94 24.36 -4.83 -7.29
CA GLY A 94 24.40 -4.07 -6.05
C GLY A 94 25.38 -4.65 -5.01
N GLN A 95 25.43 -5.98 -4.87
CA GLN A 95 26.38 -6.65 -3.99
C GLN A 95 27.82 -6.55 -4.52
N PHE A 96 28.03 -6.75 -5.83
CA PHE A 96 29.34 -6.69 -6.47
C PHE A 96 29.95 -5.28 -6.44
N CYS A 97 29.22 -4.28 -6.90
CA CYS A 97 29.68 -2.89 -6.93
C CYS A 97 29.78 -2.31 -5.54
N SER A 98 28.91 -2.75 -4.61
CA SER A 98 28.91 -2.32 -3.22
C SER A 98 28.83 -0.79 -3.02
N GLN A 99 28.23 -0.11 -3.99
CA GLN A 99 28.08 1.34 -4.08
C GLN A 99 26.62 1.72 -4.31
N GLY A 100 26.27 2.97 -3.99
CA GLY A 100 24.94 3.52 -4.30
C GLY A 100 24.72 3.72 -5.82
N PRO A 101 23.46 3.93 -6.25
CA PRO A 101 23.06 3.94 -7.66
C PRO A 101 23.82 4.98 -8.50
N ILE A 102 24.11 6.17 -7.97
CA ILE A 102 24.86 7.22 -8.69
C ILE A 102 26.30 6.78 -8.97
N ASN A 103 26.96 6.17 -7.99
CA ASN A 103 28.37 5.78 -8.12
C ASN A 103 28.53 4.52 -8.98
N MET A 104 27.59 3.58 -8.90
CA MET A 104 27.56 2.37 -9.74
C MET A 104 27.64 2.71 -11.23
N TRP A 105 26.85 3.69 -11.71
CA TRP A 105 26.82 4.07 -13.12
C TRP A 105 28.01 4.93 -13.58
N LYS A 106 28.94 5.30 -12.69
CA LYS A 106 30.21 5.93 -13.11
C LYS A 106 31.08 4.97 -13.92
N ALA A 107 30.90 3.66 -13.76
CA ALA A 107 31.58 2.63 -14.55
C ALA A 107 31.27 2.71 -16.05
N VAL A 108 30.08 3.22 -16.42
CA VAL A 108 29.67 3.41 -17.81
C VAL A 108 29.25 4.88 -18.00
N PRO A 109 30.16 5.79 -18.38
CA PRO A 109 29.92 7.24 -18.40
C PRO A 109 28.70 7.68 -19.22
N ILE A 110 28.37 6.96 -20.30
CA ILE A 110 27.21 7.27 -21.14
C ILE A 110 25.86 7.04 -20.42
N LEU A 111 25.83 6.22 -19.37
CA LEU A 111 24.63 5.86 -18.60
C LEU A 111 24.58 6.50 -17.21
N GLN A 112 25.44 7.50 -16.92
CA GLN A 112 25.45 8.18 -15.61
C GLN A 112 24.10 8.82 -15.23
N GLY A 113 23.32 9.24 -16.24
CA GLY A 113 21.97 9.78 -16.02
C GLY A 113 20.98 8.78 -15.40
N VAL A 114 21.23 7.47 -15.54
CA VAL A 114 20.37 6.42 -14.97
C VAL A 114 20.38 6.49 -13.44
N GLY A 115 21.56 6.63 -12.82
CA GLY A 115 21.70 6.70 -11.37
C GLY A 115 21.02 7.94 -10.75
N ILE A 116 21.11 9.08 -11.43
CA ILE A 116 20.43 10.32 -11.01
C ILE A 116 18.90 10.15 -11.13
N THR A 117 18.45 9.57 -12.25
CA THR A 117 17.02 9.30 -12.48
C THR A 117 16.44 8.34 -11.43
N MET A 118 17.18 7.30 -11.05
CA MET A 118 16.77 6.37 -9.97
C MET A 118 16.52 7.11 -8.66
N VAL A 119 17.43 8.01 -8.24
CA VAL A 119 17.26 8.79 -7.00
C VAL A 119 16.09 9.77 -7.10
N LEU A 120 15.89 10.42 -8.25
CA LEU A 120 14.75 11.32 -8.48
C LEU A 120 13.41 10.58 -8.41
N VAL A 121 13.29 9.44 -9.09
CA VAL A 121 12.08 8.61 -9.05
C VAL A 121 11.80 8.14 -7.63
N SER A 122 12.80 7.62 -6.93
CA SER A 122 12.65 7.16 -5.54
C SER A 122 12.23 8.29 -4.60
N THR A 123 12.68 9.53 -4.85
CA THR A 123 12.26 10.72 -4.09
C THR A 123 10.78 11.03 -4.32
N PHE A 124 10.31 11.06 -5.58
CA PHE A 124 8.89 11.29 -5.86
C PHE A 124 8.00 10.19 -5.28
N VAL A 125 8.44 8.93 -5.39
CA VAL A 125 7.78 7.77 -4.81
C VAL A 125 7.63 7.92 -3.30
N SER A 126 8.72 8.29 -2.63
CA SER A 126 8.72 8.51 -1.18
C SER A 126 7.73 9.60 -0.75
N ILE A 127 7.60 10.68 -1.52
CA ILE A 127 6.67 11.78 -1.18
C ILE A 127 5.22 11.30 -1.20
N TYR A 128 4.75 10.68 -2.29
CA TYR A 128 3.34 10.31 -2.39
C TYR A 128 2.98 9.09 -1.52
N TYR A 129 3.89 8.11 -1.35
CA TYR A 129 3.62 6.98 -0.46
C TYR A 129 3.49 7.42 1.00
N ASN A 130 4.24 8.43 1.44
CA ASN A 130 4.09 8.99 2.79
C ASN A 130 2.71 9.62 3.00
N VAL A 131 2.12 10.21 1.97
CA VAL A 131 0.73 10.70 2.03
C VAL A 131 -0.25 9.54 2.24
N ILE A 132 -0.06 8.39 1.57
CA ILE A 132 -0.90 7.20 1.76
C ILE A 132 -0.76 6.62 3.18
N ILE A 133 0.46 6.62 3.74
CA ILE A 133 0.70 6.23 5.13
C ILE A 133 -0.02 7.19 6.09
N ALA A 134 -0.03 8.49 5.80
CA ALA A 134 -0.76 9.48 6.59
C ALA A 134 -2.27 9.21 6.61
N TYR A 135 -2.87 8.83 5.48
CA TYR A 135 -4.28 8.40 5.43
C TYR A 135 -4.52 7.17 6.31
N SER A 136 -3.61 6.21 6.29
CA SER A 136 -3.70 5.01 7.15
C SER A 136 -3.66 5.38 8.63
N PHE A 137 -2.78 6.30 9.04
CA PHE A 137 -2.74 6.79 10.43
C PHE A 137 -4.02 7.52 10.83
N TYR A 138 -4.56 8.36 9.94
CA TYR A 138 -5.83 9.05 10.19
C TYR A 138 -6.96 8.05 10.45
N TYR A 139 -7.14 7.04 9.58
CA TYR A 139 -8.16 6.01 9.78
C TYR A 139 -7.91 5.12 10.99
N MET A 140 -6.65 4.85 11.32
CA MET A 140 -6.28 4.10 12.53
C MET A 140 -6.75 4.84 13.79
N PHE A 141 -6.45 6.14 13.91
CA PHE A 141 -6.91 6.94 15.06
C PHE A 141 -8.43 7.13 15.06
N ALA A 142 -9.05 7.33 13.89
CA ALA A 142 -10.49 7.45 13.77
C ALA A 142 -11.24 6.15 14.13
N SER A 143 -10.56 4.99 14.09
CA SER A 143 -11.13 3.69 14.48
C SER A 143 -11.16 3.43 16.00
N PHE A 144 -10.59 4.31 16.83
CA PHE A 144 -10.61 4.16 18.29
C PHE A 144 -11.91 4.63 18.96
N GLN A 145 -12.93 4.95 18.18
CA GLN A 145 -14.25 5.32 18.68
C GLN A 145 -15.33 4.33 18.21
N PHE A 146 -16.38 4.19 19.01
CA PHE A 146 -17.56 3.39 18.68
C PHE A 146 -18.83 4.26 18.86
N PRO A 147 -19.72 4.37 17.87
CA PRO A 147 -19.69 3.74 16.53
C PRO A 147 -18.60 4.33 15.61
N LEU A 148 -18.22 3.59 14.55
CA LEU A 148 -17.24 4.08 13.58
C LEU A 148 -17.80 5.31 12.84
N PRO A 149 -17.01 6.36 12.57
CA PRO A 149 -17.51 7.60 11.97
C PRO A 149 -18.19 7.41 10.61
N TRP A 150 -17.72 6.45 9.81
CA TRP A 150 -18.24 6.16 8.48
C TRP A 150 -19.34 5.09 8.46
N SER A 151 -19.80 4.60 9.62
CA SER A 151 -20.88 3.60 9.66
C SER A 151 -22.29 4.18 9.63
N TYR A 152 -22.44 5.50 9.84
CA TYR A 152 -23.74 6.15 9.94
C TYR A 152 -23.75 7.52 9.26
N CYS A 153 -24.95 7.96 8.86
CA CYS A 153 -25.18 9.30 8.33
C CYS A 153 -25.20 10.32 9.45
N SER A 154 -24.48 11.43 9.28
CA SER A 154 -24.37 12.49 10.29
C SER A 154 -24.41 13.88 9.63
N SER A 155 -24.15 14.95 10.38
CA SER A 155 -24.21 16.33 9.91
C SER A 155 -23.28 16.68 8.74
N TRP A 156 -22.25 15.87 8.48
CA TRP A 156 -21.33 16.03 7.36
C TRP A 156 -21.83 15.38 6.05
N THR A 157 -22.95 14.67 6.08
CA THR A 157 -23.53 13.99 4.91
C THR A 157 -24.50 14.87 4.14
N GLU A 158 -24.70 14.59 2.85
CA GLU A 158 -25.79 15.23 2.10
C GLU A 158 -27.16 14.68 2.48
N MET A 159 -28.23 15.42 2.12
CA MET A 159 -29.63 15.03 2.35
C MET A 159 -30.00 13.64 1.81
N ASP A 160 -29.20 13.08 0.89
CA ASP A 160 -29.41 11.76 0.28
C ASP A 160 -28.57 10.64 0.91
N CYS A 161 -28.05 10.83 2.12
CA CYS A 161 -27.38 9.77 2.85
C CYS A 161 -28.38 8.72 3.32
N ASN A 162 -28.34 7.54 2.71
CA ASN A 162 -29.09 6.38 3.15
C ASN A 162 -28.20 5.15 3.12
N ASN A 163 -28.35 4.28 4.12
CA ASN A 163 -27.62 3.01 4.15
C ASN A 163 -28.28 1.95 3.26
N THR A 164 -29.48 2.23 2.75
CA THR A 164 -30.23 1.37 1.83
C THR A 164 -30.38 2.04 0.48
N ILE A 165 -30.29 1.23 -0.59
CA ILE A 165 -30.53 1.68 -1.97
C ILE A 165 -31.93 2.31 -2.00
N ARG A 166 -32.01 3.59 -2.35
CA ARG A 166 -33.29 4.27 -2.48
C ARG A 166 -33.82 4.00 -3.87
N GLU A 167 -34.77 3.08 -3.95
CA GLU A 167 -35.51 2.78 -5.16
C GLU A 167 -36.64 3.79 -5.30
N TYR A 168 -36.66 4.50 -6.42
CA TYR A 168 -37.77 5.36 -6.81
C TYR A 168 -38.60 4.63 -7.86
N CYS A 169 -39.92 4.77 -7.80
CA CYS A 169 -40.78 4.36 -8.91
C CYS A 169 -40.99 5.55 -9.84
N ASN A 170 -40.80 5.35 -11.16
CA ASN A 170 -41.18 6.32 -12.17
C ASN A 170 -42.70 6.42 -12.23
N MET A 171 -43.24 7.50 -11.66
CA MET A 171 -44.67 7.69 -11.49
C MET A 171 -45.34 8.27 -12.75
N ALA A 172 -44.56 8.60 -13.79
CA ALA A 172 -45.08 8.97 -15.10
C ALA A 172 -45.93 7.84 -15.72
N ALA A 173 -45.68 6.58 -15.35
CA ALA A 173 -46.47 5.42 -15.78
C ALA A 173 -47.94 5.43 -15.26
N TYR A 174 -48.25 6.22 -14.22
CA TYR A 174 -49.56 6.25 -13.56
C TYR A 174 -50.38 7.54 -13.81
N ASN A 175 -49.99 8.39 -14.78
CA ASN A 175 -50.65 9.67 -15.09
C ASN A 175 -50.83 10.61 -13.86
N LEU A 176 -49.93 10.52 -12.88
CA LEU A 176 -49.95 11.37 -11.68
C LEU A 176 -49.04 12.60 -11.92
N SER A 177 -49.33 13.73 -11.28
CA SER A 177 -48.54 14.96 -11.43
C SER A 177 -47.14 14.91 -10.77
N LEU A 178 -46.81 13.79 -10.11
CA LEU A 178 -45.52 13.53 -9.48
C LEU A 178 -44.70 12.64 -10.43
N ILE A 179 -43.46 13.04 -10.71
CA ILE A 179 -42.58 12.36 -11.70
C ILE A 179 -41.89 11.14 -11.09
N ALA A 180 -41.65 11.12 -9.77
CA ALA A 180 -41.08 9.99 -9.04
C ALA A 180 -41.63 9.90 -7.61
N GLY A 181 -41.81 8.69 -7.10
CA GLY A 181 -42.25 8.41 -5.73
C GLY A 181 -41.38 7.35 -5.05
N ASN A 182 -41.16 7.45 -3.73
CA ASN A 182 -40.38 6.47 -2.97
C ASN A 182 -41.15 5.13 -2.91
N VAL A 183 -40.48 3.99 -3.18
CA VAL A 183 -41.14 2.67 -3.26
C VAL A 183 -41.83 2.28 -1.95
N SER A 184 -41.26 2.68 -0.80
CA SER A 184 -41.88 2.46 0.52
C SER A 184 -43.22 3.17 0.71
N VAL A 185 -43.39 4.34 0.09
CA VAL A 185 -44.63 5.15 0.15
C VAL A 185 -45.70 4.56 -0.78
N LEU A 186 -45.30 3.86 -1.84
CA LEU A 186 -46.22 3.19 -2.78
C LEU A 186 -46.73 1.85 -2.26
N ALA A 187 -45.88 1.12 -1.52
CA ALA A 187 -46.26 -0.11 -0.83
C ALA A 187 -47.37 0.12 0.22
N ASP A 188 -47.33 1.26 0.93
CA ASP A 188 -48.36 1.66 1.89
C ASP A 188 -49.70 2.02 1.21
N GLY A 189 -49.66 2.33 -0.10
CA GLY A 189 -50.81 2.65 -0.95
C GLY A 189 -51.39 1.49 -1.76
N ASN A 190 -51.02 0.23 -1.46
CA ASN A 190 -51.46 -0.98 -2.18
C ASN A 190 -51.11 -0.99 -3.69
N ARG A 191 -50.02 -0.33 -4.09
CA ARG A 191 -49.52 -0.34 -5.47
C ARG A 191 -48.09 -0.85 -5.49
N ASN A 192 -47.86 -1.97 -6.17
CA ASN A 192 -46.54 -2.51 -6.41
C ASN A 192 -45.90 -1.78 -7.60
N CYS A 193 -44.66 -1.31 -7.46
CA CYS A 193 -43.91 -0.74 -8.57
C CYS A 193 -43.36 -1.89 -9.45
N PRO A 194 -43.67 -1.95 -10.75
CA PRO A 194 -43.05 -2.91 -11.67
C PRO A 194 -41.54 -2.63 -11.80
N GLU A 195 -40.72 -3.68 -11.93
CA GLU A 195 -39.26 -3.56 -12.05
C GLU A 195 -38.82 -2.64 -13.20
N GLU A 196 -39.60 -2.57 -14.28
CA GLU A 196 -39.35 -1.71 -15.44
C GLU A 196 -39.36 -0.20 -15.12
N PHE A 197 -39.99 0.19 -14.01
CA PHE A 197 -40.13 1.59 -13.59
C PHE A 197 -39.28 1.93 -12.36
N LEU A 198 -38.43 1.02 -11.89
CA LEU A 198 -37.50 1.29 -10.80
C LEU A 198 -36.33 2.15 -11.27
N ILE A 199 -36.19 3.33 -10.67
CA ILE A 199 -35.04 4.21 -10.82
C ILE A 199 -34.20 4.04 -9.55
N SER A 200 -33.05 3.38 -9.70
CA SER A 200 -32.00 3.40 -8.69
C SER A 200 -31.18 4.69 -8.87
N ALA A 201 -31.28 5.64 -7.94
CA ALA A 201 -30.35 6.76 -7.92
C ALA A 201 -28.97 6.24 -7.47
N PRO A 202 -27.85 6.69 -8.08
CA PRO A 202 -26.52 6.33 -7.62
C PRO A 202 -26.31 6.93 -6.23
N LEU A 203 -26.50 6.10 -5.20
CA LEU A 203 -26.33 6.52 -3.83
C LEU A 203 -24.85 6.36 -3.45
N GLN A 204 -24.17 7.46 -3.19
CA GLN A 204 -22.79 7.42 -2.70
C GLN A 204 -22.78 6.82 -1.30
N SER A 205 -21.96 5.80 -1.08
CA SER A 205 -21.89 5.10 0.21
C SER A 205 -21.41 6.03 1.33
N THR A 206 -21.84 5.77 2.57
CA THR A 206 -21.46 6.57 3.75
C THR A 206 -19.94 6.67 3.93
N SER A 207 -19.22 5.60 3.65
CA SER A 207 -17.75 5.56 3.73
C SER A 207 -17.07 6.38 2.64
N GLU A 208 -17.63 6.40 1.43
CA GLU A 208 -17.12 7.21 0.33
C GLU A 208 -17.39 8.70 0.57
N GLN A 209 -18.58 9.06 1.06
CA GLN A 209 -18.87 10.45 1.45
C GLN A 209 -17.96 10.92 2.60
N TYR A 210 -17.69 10.04 3.57
CA TYR A 210 -16.77 10.34 4.66
C TYR A 210 -15.35 10.61 4.14
N TRP A 211 -14.87 9.80 3.20
CA TRP A 211 -13.58 9.97 2.55
C TRP A 211 -13.47 11.31 1.82
N ASP A 212 -14.45 11.63 0.97
CA ASP A 212 -14.41 12.86 0.16
C ASP A 212 -14.58 14.14 1.02
N ARG A 213 -15.52 14.14 1.97
CA ARG A 213 -15.91 15.37 2.70
C ARG A 213 -15.15 15.59 3.98
N VAL A 214 -14.96 14.54 4.78
CA VAL A 214 -14.40 14.66 6.13
C VAL A 214 -12.90 14.41 6.10
N ALA A 215 -12.47 13.29 5.50
CA ALA A 215 -11.07 12.91 5.48
C ALA A 215 -10.26 13.81 4.55
N LEU A 216 -10.64 13.90 3.27
CA LEU A 216 -9.90 14.65 2.26
C LEU A 216 -10.29 16.14 2.17
N GLN A 217 -11.53 16.50 2.49
CA GLN A 217 -12.10 17.82 2.18
C GLN A 217 -11.87 18.21 0.71
N ARG A 218 -12.27 17.29 -0.18
CA ARG A 218 -11.99 17.36 -1.62
C ARG A 218 -12.61 18.60 -2.26
N THR A 219 -11.80 19.34 -3.02
CA THR A 219 -12.24 20.50 -3.80
C THR A 219 -12.98 20.10 -5.08
N SER A 220 -13.68 21.07 -5.68
CA SER A 220 -14.52 20.83 -6.86
C SER A 220 -13.71 20.63 -8.15
N SER A 221 -12.55 21.27 -8.24
CA SER A 221 -11.65 21.22 -9.39
C SER A 221 -10.18 21.07 -8.95
N MET A 222 -9.35 20.55 -9.85
CA MET A 222 -7.89 20.47 -9.68
C MET A 222 -7.22 21.84 -9.63
N ASP A 223 -7.87 22.88 -10.17
CA ASP A 223 -7.38 24.25 -10.16
C ASP A 223 -7.53 24.93 -8.78
N GLU A 224 -8.36 24.35 -7.91
CA GLU A 224 -8.61 24.84 -6.55
C GLU A 224 -7.84 23.99 -5.55
N THR A 225 -6.79 24.55 -4.94
CA THR A 225 -5.94 23.83 -3.97
C THR A 225 -6.58 23.69 -2.58
N GLY A 226 -7.68 24.40 -2.31
CA GLY A 226 -8.37 24.36 -1.02
C GLY A 226 -7.52 24.85 0.16
N SER A 227 -7.94 24.51 1.37
CA SER A 227 -7.19 24.76 2.61
C SER A 227 -6.40 23.52 3.05
N VAL A 228 -5.35 23.73 3.84
CA VAL A 228 -4.57 22.60 4.39
C VAL A 228 -5.40 21.89 5.46
N VAL A 229 -5.71 20.61 5.23
CA VAL A 229 -6.41 19.77 6.21
C VAL A 229 -5.48 19.43 7.37
N TRP A 230 -5.59 20.18 8.47
CA TRP A 230 -4.64 20.11 9.60
C TRP A 230 -4.47 18.73 10.22
N HIS A 231 -5.55 17.95 10.35
CA HIS A 231 -5.49 16.60 10.92
C HIS A 231 -4.65 15.65 10.04
N LEU A 232 -4.76 15.77 8.71
CA LEU A 232 -3.93 15.03 7.77
C LEU A 232 -2.48 15.52 7.79
N ALA A 233 -2.26 16.84 7.91
CA ALA A 233 -0.91 17.40 8.04
C ALA A 233 -0.17 16.87 9.28
N LEU A 234 -0.87 16.71 10.41
CA LEU A 234 -0.31 16.08 11.62
C LEU A 234 -0.01 14.60 11.41
N CYS A 235 -0.88 13.85 10.74
CA CYS A 235 -0.64 12.44 10.40
C CYS A 235 0.55 12.29 9.44
N LEU A 236 0.71 13.23 8.50
CA LEU A 236 1.85 13.28 7.58
C LEU A 236 3.15 13.57 8.35
N LEU A 237 3.15 14.55 9.25
CA LEU A 237 4.30 14.83 10.12
C LEU A 237 4.69 13.58 10.94
N LEU A 238 3.70 12.89 11.52
CA LEU A 238 3.93 11.64 12.26
C LEU A 238 4.56 10.56 11.38
N SER A 239 4.11 10.40 10.14
CA SER A 239 4.67 9.43 9.20
C SER A 239 6.16 9.69 8.91
N TRP A 240 6.53 10.96 8.69
CA TRP A 240 7.92 11.35 8.48
C TRP A 240 8.79 11.12 9.71
N ILE A 241 8.28 11.44 10.91
CA ILE A 241 8.98 11.17 12.17
C ILE A 241 9.24 9.67 12.35
N MET A 242 8.23 8.83 12.08
CA MET A 242 8.36 7.38 12.18
C MET A 242 9.39 6.81 11.20
N ILE A 243 9.40 7.30 9.95
CA ILE A 243 10.37 6.88 8.94
C ILE A 243 11.78 7.34 9.32
N ALA A 244 11.93 8.59 9.74
CA ALA A 244 13.22 9.12 10.20
C ALA A 244 13.75 8.32 11.40
N ALA A 245 12.88 7.96 12.35
CA ALA A 245 13.24 7.12 13.49
C ALA A 245 13.67 5.70 13.05
N ALA A 246 12.96 5.09 12.09
CA ALA A 246 13.31 3.77 11.56
C ALA A 246 14.68 3.79 10.85
N LEU A 247 15.03 4.90 10.20
CA LEU A 247 16.27 5.07 9.42
C LEU A 247 17.44 5.69 10.19
N TYR A 248 17.24 6.19 11.42
CA TYR A 248 18.22 7.01 12.15
C TYR A 248 19.61 6.36 12.32
N LYS A 249 19.69 5.01 12.44
CA LYS A 249 20.97 4.27 12.47
C LYS A 249 21.25 3.44 11.21
N GLY A 250 20.64 3.83 10.09
CA GLY A 250 20.75 3.13 8.80
C GLY A 250 20.28 1.68 8.87
N ILE A 251 21.03 0.79 8.22
CA ILE A 251 20.70 -0.64 8.09
C ILE A 251 20.58 -1.37 9.43
N LYS A 252 21.28 -0.93 10.48
CA LYS A 252 21.23 -1.56 11.81
C LYS A 252 19.92 -1.29 12.57
N SER A 253 19.28 -0.16 12.29
CA SER A 253 17.94 0.16 12.82
C SER A 253 16.86 -0.42 11.93
N SER A 254 16.96 -0.15 10.62
CA SER A 254 15.99 -0.62 9.62
C SER A 254 15.83 -2.15 9.64
N GLY A 255 16.93 -2.91 9.70
CA GLY A 255 16.86 -4.38 9.77
C GLY A 255 16.10 -4.93 10.98
N LYS A 256 16.09 -4.20 12.11
CA LYS A 256 15.31 -4.58 13.29
C LYS A 256 13.83 -4.26 13.13
N VAL A 257 13.52 -3.08 12.59
CA VAL A 257 12.13 -2.64 12.33
C VAL A 257 11.46 -3.58 11.31
N VAL A 258 12.22 -4.04 10.30
CA VAL A 258 11.76 -4.95 9.25
C VAL A 258 11.20 -6.27 9.79
N TYR A 259 11.69 -6.78 10.92
CA TYR A 259 11.09 -7.97 11.53
C TYR A 259 9.60 -7.79 11.84
N PHE A 260 9.22 -6.61 12.31
CA PHE A 260 7.83 -6.30 12.54
C PHE A 260 7.12 -5.95 11.23
N THR A 261 7.65 -5.00 10.46
CA THR A 261 6.94 -4.44 9.30
C THR A 261 6.79 -5.41 8.14
N ALA A 262 7.67 -6.40 7.98
CA ALA A 262 7.52 -7.42 6.95
C ALA A 262 6.65 -8.59 7.38
N ILE A 263 6.62 -8.97 8.67
CA ILE A 263 5.88 -10.14 9.15
C ILE A 263 4.43 -9.78 9.50
N PHE A 264 4.21 -8.63 10.13
CA PHE A 264 2.89 -8.21 10.61
C PHE A 264 1.82 -8.18 9.50
N PRO A 265 2.08 -7.67 8.27
CA PRO A 265 1.08 -7.70 7.21
C PRO A 265 0.60 -9.11 6.85
N TYR A 266 1.47 -10.12 6.85
CA TYR A 266 1.05 -11.50 6.58
C TYR A 266 0.16 -12.06 7.69
N ALA A 267 0.43 -11.72 8.94
CA ALA A 267 -0.44 -12.12 10.06
C ALA A 267 -1.84 -11.49 9.93
N VAL A 268 -1.91 -10.20 9.59
CA VAL A 268 -3.18 -9.51 9.36
C VAL A 268 -3.93 -10.09 8.16
N LEU A 269 -3.23 -10.33 7.04
CA LEU A 269 -3.82 -10.94 5.84
C LEU A 269 -4.35 -12.34 6.14
N LEU A 270 -3.67 -13.14 6.96
CA LEU A 270 -4.15 -14.45 7.37
C LEU A 270 -5.44 -14.36 8.20
N ILE A 271 -5.50 -13.42 9.15
CA ILE A 271 -6.71 -13.19 9.96
C ILE A 271 -7.87 -12.73 9.07
N LEU A 272 -7.61 -11.78 8.15
CA LEU A 272 -8.61 -11.31 7.19
C LEU A 272 -9.05 -12.41 6.23
N LEU A 273 -8.15 -13.31 5.82
CA LEU A 273 -8.50 -14.46 4.98
C LEU A 273 -9.44 -15.40 5.73
N ILE A 274 -9.12 -15.78 6.98
CA ILE A 274 -9.97 -16.64 7.81
C ILE A 274 -11.34 -15.97 8.03
N ARG A 275 -11.35 -14.66 8.30
CA ARG A 275 -12.61 -13.93 8.44
C ARG A 275 -13.39 -13.87 7.12
N GLY A 276 -12.71 -13.62 6.00
CA GLY A 276 -13.31 -13.53 4.67
C GLY A 276 -13.99 -14.81 4.23
N ILE A 277 -13.37 -15.97 4.44
CA ILE A 277 -13.97 -17.27 4.07
C ILE A 277 -15.13 -17.70 4.97
N THR A 278 -15.28 -17.09 6.16
CA THR A 278 -16.39 -17.39 7.10
C THR A 278 -17.62 -16.51 6.88
N LEU A 279 -17.54 -15.50 6.00
CA LEU A 279 -18.67 -14.66 5.64
C LEU A 279 -19.59 -15.35 4.62
N GLU A 280 -20.89 -15.05 4.72
CA GLU A 280 -21.89 -15.50 3.74
C GLU A 280 -21.59 -14.91 2.36
N GLY A 281 -21.75 -15.71 1.30
CA GLY A 281 -21.44 -15.28 -0.08
C GLY A 281 -19.95 -15.24 -0.44
N ALA A 282 -19.04 -15.67 0.45
CA ALA A 282 -17.60 -15.69 0.15
C ALA A 282 -17.24 -16.59 -1.05
N ARG A 283 -18.01 -17.67 -1.27
CA ARG A 283 -17.82 -18.57 -2.42
C ARG A 283 -18.08 -17.88 -3.75
N ASP A 284 -19.11 -17.02 -3.81
CA ASP A 284 -19.49 -16.32 -5.04
C ASP A 284 -18.37 -15.37 -5.49
N GLY A 285 -17.74 -14.67 -4.54
CA GLY A 285 -16.60 -13.80 -4.84
C GLY A 285 -15.37 -14.56 -5.35
N ILE A 286 -15.07 -15.73 -4.78
CA ILE A 286 -13.94 -16.59 -5.22
C ILE A 286 -14.23 -17.19 -6.60
N GLU A 287 -15.45 -17.70 -6.80
CA GLU A 287 -15.88 -18.27 -8.07
C GLU A 287 -15.85 -17.22 -9.18
N TYR A 288 -16.25 -15.98 -8.88
CA TYR A 288 -16.17 -14.89 -9.83
C TYR A 288 -14.71 -14.51 -10.14
N TYR A 289 -13.84 -14.48 -9.14
CA TYR A 289 -12.43 -14.09 -9.31
C TYR A 289 -11.62 -15.12 -10.10
N ILE A 290 -11.78 -16.42 -9.81
CA ILE A 290 -10.95 -17.49 -10.41
C ILE A 290 -11.72 -18.30 -11.46
N GLY A 291 -13.00 -18.56 -11.26
CA GLY A 291 -13.77 -19.57 -11.98
C GLY A 291 -14.53 -19.03 -13.19
N SER A 292 -15.76 -18.56 -12.96
CA SER A 292 -16.80 -18.40 -13.98
C SER A 292 -16.51 -17.33 -15.05
N GLN A 293 -15.69 -16.33 -14.72
CA GLN A 293 -15.30 -15.24 -15.63
C GLN A 293 -13.86 -15.39 -16.18
N SER A 294 -13.21 -16.54 -15.94
CA SER A 294 -11.87 -16.79 -16.47
C SER A 294 -11.91 -16.90 -17.99
N ASN A 295 -11.49 -15.84 -18.67
CA ASN A 295 -11.58 -15.75 -20.12
C ASN A 295 -10.20 -15.51 -20.73
N LEU A 296 -9.71 -16.53 -21.45
CA LEU A 296 -8.43 -16.47 -22.15
C LEU A 296 -8.44 -15.47 -23.32
N THR A 297 -9.62 -15.13 -23.89
CA THR A 297 -9.67 -14.16 -24.99
C THR A 297 -9.39 -12.73 -24.53
N LYS A 298 -9.75 -12.38 -23.29
CA LYS A 298 -9.41 -11.09 -22.68
C LYS A 298 -7.90 -10.88 -22.51
N LEU A 299 -7.10 -11.96 -22.49
CA LEU A 299 -5.65 -11.88 -22.45
C LEU A 299 -5.03 -11.45 -23.79
N ALA A 300 -5.77 -11.54 -24.89
CA ALA A 300 -5.29 -11.12 -26.20
C ALA A 300 -5.23 -9.60 -26.33
N GLU A 301 -6.02 -8.87 -25.52
CA GLU A 301 -6.09 -7.41 -25.51
C GLU A 301 -4.74 -6.77 -25.16
N ALA A 302 -4.39 -5.71 -25.89
CA ALA A 302 -3.14 -4.99 -25.69
C ALA A 302 -3.04 -4.36 -24.27
N GLU A 303 -4.16 -3.88 -23.73
CA GLU A 303 -4.23 -3.33 -22.37
C GLU A 303 -3.91 -4.40 -21.32
N ALA A 304 -4.44 -5.62 -21.46
CA ALA A 304 -4.14 -6.73 -20.56
C ALA A 304 -2.65 -7.08 -20.58
N ARG A 305 -2.04 -7.20 -21.77
CA ARG A 305 -0.60 -7.49 -21.92
C ARG A 305 0.28 -6.39 -21.33
N PHE A 306 -0.04 -5.13 -21.58
CA PHE A 306 0.69 -3.98 -21.03
C PHE A 306 0.59 -3.94 -19.50
N ASN A 307 -0.60 -4.18 -18.95
CA ASN A 307 -0.80 -4.22 -17.51
C ASN A 307 -0.04 -5.39 -16.86
N ILE A 308 -0.04 -6.57 -17.47
CA ILE A 308 0.80 -7.70 -17.00
C ILE A 308 2.27 -7.29 -16.98
N GLN A 309 2.76 -6.67 -18.06
CA GLN A 309 4.15 -6.23 -18.20
C GLN A 309 4.55 -5.19 -17.15
N THR A 310 3.66 -4.26 -16.82
CA THR A 310 3.95 -3.24 -15.82
C THR A 310 3.72 -3.71 -14.40
N GLU A 311 2.89 -4.73 -14.15
CA GLU A 311 2.67 -5.27 -12.81
C GLU A 311 3.81 -6.16 -12.34
N PHE A 312 4.38 -7.02 -13.18
CA PHE A 312 5.42 -7.95 -12.72
C PHE A 312 6.70 -7.23 -12.26
N LEU A 313 6.96 -6.01 -12.75
CA LEU A 313 8.13 -5.20 -12.38
C LEU A 313 7.95 -4.49 -11.03
N LYS A 314 6.73 -4.18 -10.60
CA LYS A 314 6.48 -3.39 -9.38
C LYS A 314 6.92 -4.06 -8.08
N PRO A 315 6.81 -5.39 -7.91
CA PRO A 315 7.40 -6.09 -6.76
C PRO A 315 8.93 -6.12 -6.77
N ILE A 316 9.56 -5.70 -7.87
CA ILE A 316 10.99 -5.90 -8.14
C ILE A 316 11.76 -4.58 -8.10
N SER A 317 11.12 -3.46 -8.44
CA SER A 317 11.77 -2.15 -8.57
C SER A 317 10.95 -1.01 -7.96
N PHE A 318 11.50 -0.31 -6.96
CA PHE A 318 11.14 1.03 -6.50
C PHE A 318 12.34 1.87 -6.03
#